data_AF-A0A830FCH3-F1
#
_entry.id   AF-A0A830FCH3-F1
#
_cell.length_a   1.000
_cell.length_b   1.000
_cell.length_c   1.000
_cell.angle_alpha   90.00
_cell.angle_beta   90.00
_cell.angle_gamma   90.00
#
_symmetry.space_group_name_H-M   'P 1'
#
loop_
_entity.id
_entity.type
_entity.pdbx_description
1 polymer ?
#
loop_
_entity_poly.entity_id
_entity_poly.type
_entity_poly.pdbx_seq_one_letter_code
_entity_poly.pdbx_strand_id
1 'polypeptide(L)'
;MARQDMRKVEMIILSDAALDTVTDALEVKNVDFAVSDQTHGRKDDAMVTFTVPVTQVERIQKYIDTRLPDQRSAESVYTIVTDPETVTSPRLDSGSNSDFREPDGPARISRDELHSRASDMLPDLAIYTILTAIAAIVATAGVLLDSVSVLVGSMVIAPLIGPPMATSVATVIDDERLFLRAARHQLAGGGVAVLVSVAFAFLAKRADLAPSGGVSRILEMSNYTSPAVLIIVVAVGAGVAGAISMSTSGTVELVGVMMAAALVPPIAIMAVGLAYFQFWAALGSATVVLVNLFSINLGATLSLWYLGYHETAWNPRRSTRSTILRRVLVIITMLGSLALGLTILAHGSGLTDLPGI
;
A
#
# COMPACT_ATOMS: atom_id res chain seq x y z
N MET A 1 -6.19 -28.06 -6.28
CA MET A 1 -5.23 -27.52 -7.27
C MET A 1 -4.93 -26.10 -6.84
N ALA A 2 -3.76 -25.84 -6.28
CA ALA A 2 -3.37 -24.49 -5.90
C ALA A 2 -3.27 -23.65 -7.17
N ARG A 3 -3.90 -22.47 -7.17
CA ARG A 3 -3.75 -21.47 -8.23
C ARG A 3 -2.29 -21.01 -8.13
N GLN A 4 -1.39 -21.60 -8.92
CA GLN A 4 -0.02 -21.11 -8.99
C GLN A 4 -0.08 -19.77 -9.72
N ASP A 5 0.34 -18.69 -9.05
CA ASP A 5 0.43 -17.38 -9.68
C ASP A 5 1.54 -17.45 -10.73
N MET A 6 1.12 -17.52 -11.98
CA MET A 6 1.99 -17.58 -13.13
C MET A 6 2.25 -16.17 -13.64
N ARG A 7 3.38 -15.99 -14.34
CA ARG A 7 3.69 -14.79 -15.09
C ARG A 7 3.99 -15.21 -16.51
N LYS A 8 3.37 -14.53 -17.47
CA LYS A 8 3.74 -14.63 -18.87
C LYS A 8 4.91 -13.68 -19.08
N VAL A 9 6.04 -14.23 -19.52
CA VAL A 9 7.24 -13.46 -19.83
C VAL A 9 7.43 -13.47 -21.34
N GLU A 10 7.54 -12.29 -21.92
CA GLU A 10 7.84 -12.08 -23.34
C GLU A 10 9.17 -11.35 -23.43
N MET A 11 10.15 -11.97 -24.08
CA MET A 11 11.45 -11.40 -24.35
C MET A 11 11.53 -11.06 -25.83
N ILE A 12 11.62 -9.78 -26.16
CA ILE A 12 11.92 -9.29 -27.51
C ILE A 12 13.43 -9.21 -27.62
N ILE A 13 14.01 -9.97 -28.54
CA ILE A 13 15.44 -10.16 -28.71
C ILE A 13 15.82 -9.63 -30.09
N LEU A 14 16.79 -8.72 -30.15
CA LEU A 14 17.19 -8.04 -31.39
C LEU A 14 18.52 -8.57 -31.99
N SER A 15 18.93 -9.80 -31.63
CA SER A 15 20.19 -10.42 -32.05
C SER A 15 20.12 -11.94 -31.94
N ASP A 16 20.54 -12.65 -33.01
CA ASP A 16 20.59 -14.12 -33.05
C ASP A 16 21.45 -14.71 -31.92
N ALA A 17 22.59 -14.09 -31.60
CA ALA A 17 23.46 -14.58 -30.52
C ALA A 17 22.79 -14.49 -29.14
N ALA A 18 21.91 -13.50 -28.94
CA ALA A 18 21.11 -13.38 -27.73
C ALA A 18 19.95 -14.37 -27.73
N LEU A 19 19.37 -14.68 -28.91
CA LEU A 19 18.31 -15.66 -29.06
C LEU A 19 18.79 -17.05 -28.62
N ASP A 20 19.91 -17.51 -29.18
CA ASP A 20 20.51 -18.81 -28.84
C ASP A 20 20.81 -18.91 -27.34
N THR A 21 21.36 -17.84 -26.77
CA THR A 21 21.67 -17.77 -25.33
C THR A 21 20.40 -17.90 -24.46
N VAL A 22 19.32 -17.25 -24.85
CA VAL A 22 18.04 -17.26 -24.12
C VAL A 22 17.37 -18.63 -24.24
N THR A 23 17.30 -19.20 -25.45
CA THR A 23 16.70 -20.51 -25.66
C THR A 23 17.48 -21.60 -24.93
N ASP A 24 18.81 -21.60 -25.01
CA ASP A 24 19.67 -22.54 -24.28
C ASP A 24 19.47 -22.42 -22.76
N ALA A 25 19.34 -21.20 -22.24
CA ALA A 25 19.10 -20.98 -20.83
C ALA A 25 17.74 -21.52 -20.37
N LEU A 26 16.69 -21.37 -21.20
CA LEU A 26 15.35 -21.87 -20.91
C LEU A 26 15.27 -23.40 -21.02
N GLU A 27 15.94 -24.00 -22.01
CA GLU A 27 16.05 -25.46 -22.13
C GLU A 27 16.77 -26.08 -20.93
N VAL A 28 17.89 -25.51 -20.49
CA VAL A 28 18.62 -25.98 -19.30
C VAL A 28 17.78 -25.88 -18.03
N LYS A 29 16.86 -24.91 -17.97
CA LYS A 29 15.92 -24.75 -16.84
C LYS A 29 14.66 -25.57 -17.00
N ASN A 30 14.51 -26.33 -18.08
CA ASN A 30 13.33 -27.12 -18.40
C ASN A 30 12.04 -26.27 -18.36
N VAL A 31 12.13 -25.05 -18.91
CA VAL A 31 11.01 -24.11 -19.04
C VAL A 31 10.42 -24.25 -20.43
N ASP A 32 9.11 -24.44 -20.54
CA ASP A 32 8.42 -24.43 -21.83
C ASP A 32 8.40 -23.00 -22.39
N PHE A 33 8.88 -22.83 -23.62
CA PHE A 33 8.87 -21.57 -24.34
C PHE A 33 8.38 -21.73 -25.78
N ALA A 34 7.91 -20.63 -26.36
CA ALA A 34 7.58 -20.51 -27.76
C ALA A 34 8.41 -19.38 -28.37
N VAL A 35 8.98 -19.63 -29.55
CA VAL A 35 9.73 -18.62 -30.32
C VAL A 35 8.85 -18.20 -31.49
N SER A 36 8.76 -16.89 -31.73
CA SER A 36 8.09 -16.32 -32.90
C SER A 36 8.99 -15.29 -33.56
N ASP A 37 9.22 -15.45 -34.85
CA ASP A 37 10.04 -14.53 -35.65
C ASP A 37 9.23 -13.30 -36.04
N GLN A 38 9.76 -12.10 -35.83
CA GLN A 38 9.08 -10.89 -36.30
C GLN A 38 9.33 -10.68 -37.80
N THR A 39 8.40 -11.14 -38.64
CA THR A 39 8.57 -11.13 -40.09
C THR A 39 8.47 -9.74 -40.74
N HIS A 40 8.15 -8.67 -39.99
CA HIS A 40 7.91 -7.31 -40.51
C HIS A 40 8.71 -6.21 -39.77
N GLY A 41 9.92 -6.54 -39.29
CA GLY A 41 10.86 -5.63 -38.62
C GLY A 41 12.30 -5.71 -39.15
N ARG A 42 13.27 -5.26 -38.35
CA ARG A 42 14.70 -5.50 -38.60
C ARG A 42 14.92 -7.02 -38.68
N LYS A 43 15.77 -7.50 -39.60
CA LYS A 43 15.85 -8.91 -40.00
C LYS A 43 16.19 -9.93 -38.89
N ASP A 44 16.51 -9.46 -37.69
CA ASP A 44 17.12 -10.25 -36.61
C ASP A 44 16.31 -10.15 -35.29
N ASP A 45 15.03 -9.74 -35.37
CA ASP A 45 14.15 -9.56 -34.21
C ASP A 45 13.30 -10.82 -33.95
N ALA A 46 13.48 -11.46 -32.79
CA ALA A 46 12.73 -12.64 -32.34
C ALA A 46 11.99 -12.36 -31.03
N MET A 47 10.83 -12.98 -30.84
CA MET A 47 10.08 -12.91 -29.59
C MET A 47 10.01 -14.30 -28.96
N VAL A 48 10.56 -14.43 -27.75
CA VAL A 48 10.52 -15.64 -26.93
C VAL A 48 9.48 -15.46 -25.83
N THR A 49 8.45 -16.29 -25.82
CA THR A 49 7.36 -16.27 -24.83
C THR A 49 7.41 -17.51 -23.97
N PHE A 50 7.38 -17.35 -22.65
CA PHE A 50 7.29 -18.48 -21.72
C PHE A 50 6.44 -18.13 -20.51
N THR A 51 5.96 -19.15 -19.81
CA THR A 51 5.15 -18.97 -18.60
C THR A 51 5.82 -19.64 -17.43
N VAL A 52 6.09 -18.88 -16.37
CA VAL A 52 6.77 -19.38 -15.17
C VAL A 52 6.07 -18.87 -13.90
N PRO A 53 6.19 -19.56 -12.76
CA PRO A 53 5.70 -19.03 -11.49
C PRO A 53 6.34 -17.69 -11.15
N VAL A 54 5.60 -16.78 -10.49
CA VAL A 54 6.07 -15.45 -10.04
C VAL A 54 7.44 -15.52 -9.37
N THR A 55 7.63 -16.50 -8.49
CA THR A 55 8.85 -16.70 -7.70
C THR A 55 10.09 -17.05 -8.55
N GLN A 56 9.89 -17.46 -9.81
CA GLN A 56 10.95 -17.88 -10.71
C GLN A 56 11.34 -16.81 -11.74
N VAL A 57 10.52 -15.78 -11.95
CA VAL A 57 10.78 -14.73 -12.96
C VAL A 57 12.17 -14.12 -12.77
N GLU A 58 12.47 -13.62 -11.56
CA GLU A 58 13.77 -13.00 -11.25
C GLU A 58 14.94 -13.98 -11.36
N ARG A 59 14.74 -15.25 -10.98
CA ARG A 59 15.79 -16.28 -11.03
C ARG A 59 16.15 -16.63 -12.47
N ILE A 60 15.16 -16.72 -13.34
CA ILE A 60 15.35 -17.01 -14.77
C ILE A 60 15.96 -15.80 -15.47
N GLN A 61 15.46 -14.60 -15.21
CA GLN A 61 16.01 -13.37 -15.77
C GLN A 61 17.49 -13.19 -15.40
N LYS A 62 17.84 -13.32 -14.11
CA LYS A 62 19.23 -13.23 -13.65
C LYS A 62 20.14 -14.30 -14.26
N TYR A 63 19.59 -15.49 -14.49
CA TYR A 63 20.33 -16.59 -15.10
C TYR A 63 20.64 -16.33 -16.58
N ILE A 64 19.67 -15.76 -17.31
CA ILE A 64 19.83 -15.31 -18.70
C ILE A 64 20.84 -14.15 -18.74
N ASP A 65 20.68 -13.14 -17.88
CA ASP A 65 21.57 -11.97 -17.81
C ASP A 65 23.05 -12.34 -17.58
N THR A 66 23.30 -13.40 -16.79
CA THR A 66 24.67 -13.87 -16.51
C THR A 66 25.34 -14.52 -17.73
N ARG A 67 24.56 -14.98 -18.71
CA ARG A 67 25.06 -15.68 -19.91
C ARG A 67 25.10 -14.82 -21.15
N LEU A 68 24.46 -13.66 -21.13
CA LEU A 68 24.55 -12.72 -22.23
C LEU A 68 26.01 -12.27 -22.41
N PRO A 69 26.59 -12.41 -23.61
CA PRO A 69 28.03 -12.34 -23.81
C PRO A 69 28.60 -10.93 -23.61
N ASP A 70 27.80 -9.88 -23.85
CA ASP A 70 28.22 -8.48 -23.78
C ASP A 70 27.10 -7.55 -23.30
N GLN A 71 27.48 -6.38 -22.77
CA GLN A 71 26.55 -5.35 -22.32
C GLN A 71 25.61 -4.84 -23.45
N ARG A 72 26.09 -4.88 -24.71
CA ARG A 72 25.28 -4.60 -25.90
C ARG A 72 24.18 -5.63 -26.15
N SER A 73 24.42 -6.90 -25.80
CA SER A 73 23.43 -7.96 -25.93
C SER A 73 22.37 -7.86 -24.83
N ALA A 74 22.74 -7.43 -23.63
CA ALA A 74 21.79 -7.13 -22.55
C ALA A 74 20.87 -5.94 -22.88
N GLU A 75 21.37 -4.92 -23.57
CA GLU A 75 20.56 -3.78 -24.06
C GLU A 75 19.65 -4.15 -25.25
N SER A 76 19.86 -5.32 -25.86
CA SER A 76 19.09 -5.82 -27.01
C SER A 76 17.94 -6.77 -26.64
N VAL A 77 17.68 -6.94 -25.34
CA VAL A 77 16.60 -7.78 -24.81
C VAL A 77 15.61 -6.92 -24.04
N TYR A 78 14.36 -6.89 -24.50
CA TYR A 78 13.26 -6.25 -23.80
C TYR A 78 12.36 -7.30 -23.18
N THR A 79 12.21 -7.27 -21.86
CA THR A 79 11.38 -8.23 -21.13
C THR A 79 10.07 -7.58 -20.70
N ILE A 80 8.95 -8.10 -21.19
CA ILE A 80 7.60 -7.75 -20.79
C ILE A 80 7.09 -8.88 -19.88
N VAL A 81 6.64 -8.54 -18.68
CA VAL A 81 6.06 -9.49 -17.73
C VAL A 81 4.60 -9.14 -17.52
N THR A 82 3.70 -10.07 -17.86
CA THR A 82 2.24 -9.89 -17.76
C THR A 82 1.64 -10.91 -16.81
N ASP A 83 0.57 -10.54 -16.11
CA ASP A 83 -0.24 -11.45 -15.29
C ASP A 83 -1.33 -12.13 -16.16
N PRO A 84 -1.21 -13.43 -16.48
CA PRO A 84 -2.23 -14.12 -17.26
C PRO A 84 -3.43 -14.48 -16.37
N GLU A 85 -4.66 -14.20 -16.84
CA GLU A 85 -5.87 -14.54 -16.06
C GLU A 85 -6.03 -16.05 -15.84
N THR A 86 -5.58 -16.89 -16.79
CA THR A 86 -5.55 -18.36 -16.68
C THR A 86 -4.51 -18.95 -17.63
N VAL A 87 -3.78 -19.97 -17.16
CA VAL A 87 -2.82 -20.75 -17.96
C VAL A 87 -3.28 -22.20 -17.98
N THR A 88 -3.41 -22.79 -19.15
CA THR A 88 -3.70 -24.22 -19.32
C THR A 88 -2.64 -24.85 -20.20
N SER A 89 -1.96 -25.89 -19.69
CA SER A 89 -0.97 -26.64 -20.47
C SER A 89 -0.96 -28.11 -20.02
N PRO A 90 -1.21 -29.07 -20.94
CA PRO A 90 -1.17 -30.51 -20.62
C PRO A 90 0.19 -30.99 -20.08
N ARG A 91 1.28 -30.26 -20.38
CA ARG A 91 2.63 -30.59 -19.92
C ARG A 91 2.93 -30.05 -18.52
N LEU A 92 2.28 -28.95 -18.12
CA LEU A 92 2.36 -28.40 -16.76
C LEU A 92 1.75 -29.36 -15.73
N ASP A 93 0.67 -30.05 -16.10
CA ASP A 93 0.00 -31.05 -15.27
C ASP A 93 0.77 -32.39 -15.18
N SER A 94 1.64 -32.66 -16.16
CA SER A 94 2.33 -33.96 -16.31
C SER A 94 3.76 -33.97 -15.77
N GLY A 95 4.34 -32.80 -15.49
CA GLY A 95 5.73 -32.62 -15.12
C GLY A 95 5.90 -32.01 -13.73
N SER A 96 5.38 -32.65 -12.68
CA SER A 96 5.82 -32.37 -11.31
C SER A 96 7.24 -32.89 -11.12
N ASN A 97 8.21 -32.17 -11.70
CA ASN A 97 9.63 -32.48 -11.60
C ASN A 97 10.08 -32.15 -10.17
N SER A 98 10.54 -33.18 -9.46
CA SER A 98 10.86 -33.19 -8.03
C SER A 98 12.04 -32.29 -7.61
N ASP A 99 12.66 -31.57 -8.54
CA ASP A 99 13.73 -30.59 -8.27
C ASP A 99 13.22 -29.18 -7.93
N PHE A 100 11.92 -28.93 -8.14
CA PHE A 100 11.27 -27.66 -7.78
C PHE A 100 10.34 -27.84 -6.60
N ARG A 101 10.90 -28.35 -5.49
CA ARG A 101 10.22 -28.29 -4.20
C ARG A 101 10.03 -26.80 -3.88
N GLU A 102 8.78 -26.33 -3.93
CA GLU A 102 8.37 -25.04 -3.38
C GLU A 102 9.06 -24.90 -2.01
N PRO A 103 9.81 -23.82 -1.73
CA PRO A 103 10.24 -23.56 -0.38
C PRO A 103 8.98 -23.56 0.49
N ASP A 104 8.92 -24.38 1.53
CA ASP A 104 7.83 -24.35 2.50
C ASP A 104 7.74 -22.91 3.07
N GLY A 105 6.85 -22.09 2.50
CA GLY A 105 6.74 -20.67 2.80
C GLY A 105 5.70 -19.95 1.92
N PRO A 106 5.07 -18.88 2.41
CA PRO A 106 4.06 -18.15 1.65
C PRO A 106 4.65 -17.59 0.34
N ALA A 107 3.87 -17.63 -0.74
CA ALA A 107 4.24 -17.17 -2.09
C ALA A 107 4.64 -15.69 -2.07
N ARG A 108 5.94 -15.43 -1.94
CA ARG A 108 6.53 -14.10 -1.88
C ARG A 108 6.74 -13.55 -3.29
N ILE A 109 6.26 -12.34 -3.56
CA ILE A 109 6.45 -11.68 -4.85
C ILE A 109 7.85 -11.03 -4.98
N SER A 110 8.28 -10.74 -6.21
CA SER A 110 9.55 -10.06 -6.45
C SER A 110 9.51 -8.59 -6.03
N ARG A 111 10.69 -7.95 -5.91
CA ARG A 111 10.79 -6.51 -5.57
C ARG A 111 10.23 -5.62 -6.66
N ASP A 112 10.49 -5.96 -7.92
CA ASP A 112 9.98 -5.20 -9.07
C ASP A 112 8.46 -5.33 -9.18
N GLU A 113 7.91 -6.50 -8.86
CA GLU A 113 6.47 -6.67 -8.77
C GLU A 113 5.87 -5.86 -7.61
N LEU A 114 6.53 -5.85 -6.44
CA LEU A 114 6.10 -5.03 -5.31
C LEU A 114 6.13 -3.52 -5.66
N HIS A 115 7.15 -3.07 -6.41
CA HIS A 115 7.24 -1.69 -6.91
C HIS A 115 6.11 -1.36 -7.88
N SER A 116 5.86 -2.22 -8.88
CA SER A 116 4.78 -2.03 -9.84
C SER A 116 3.43 -1.98 -9.12
N ARG A 117 3.13 -2.96 -8.26
CA ARG A 117 1.89 -2.98 -7.47
C ARG A 117 1.74 -1.72 -6.62
N ALA A 118 2.80 -1.25 -5.96
CA ALA A 118 2.76 -0.01 -5.18
C ALA A 118 2.49 1.24 -6.04
N SER A 119 3.07 1.28 -7.25
CA SER A 119 2.87 2.37 -8.20
C SER A 119 1.45 2.37 -8.77
N ASP A 120 0.92 1.20 -9.09
CA ASP A 120 -0.44 1.02 -9.64
C ASP A 120 -1.53 1.29 -8.59
N MET A 121 -1.20 1.12 -7.31
CA MET A 121 -2.08 1.48 -6.19
C MET A 121 -2.21 2.99 -5.96
N LEU A 122 -1.46 3.84 -6.68
CA LEU A 122 -1.70 5.29 -6.66
C LEU A 122 -2.80 5.64 -7.67
N PRO A 123 -4.06 5.84 -7.22
CA PRO A 123 -5.16 6.16 -8.12
C PRO A 123 -4.93 7.50 -8.82
N ASP A 124 -5.62 7.69 -9.95
CA ASP A 124 -5.72 9.01 -10.58
C ASP A 124 -6.23 10.05 -9.57
N LEU A 125 -5.55 11.20 -9.51
CA LEU A 125 -5.83 12.24 -8.51
C LEU A 125 -7.27 12.74 -8.56
N ALA A 126 -7.90 12.80 -9.75
CA ALA A 126 -9.27 13.28 -9.86
C ALA A 126 -10.25 12.27 -9.28
N ILE A 127 -10.14 11.00 -9.68
CA ILE A 127 -11.00 9.91 -9.16
C ILE A 127 -10.82 9.77 -7.65
N TYR A 128 -9.57 9.74 -7.20
CA TYR A 128 -9.22 9.67 -5.78
C TYR A 128 -9.89 10.79 -4.97
N THR A 129 -9.73 12.03 -5.43
CA THR A 129 -10.29 13.22 -4.77
C THR A 129 -11.82 13.16 -4.71
N ILE A 130 -12.48 12.75 -5.80
CA ILE A 130 -13.94 12.63 -5.85
C ILE A 130 -14.46 11.55 -4.90
N LEU A 131 -13.87 10.35 -4.94
CA LEU A 131 -14.26 9.25 -4.05
C LEU A 131 -14.01 9.59 -2.57
N THR A 132 -12.88 10.22 -2.28
CA THR A 132 -12.57 10.71 -0.93
C THR A 132 -13.55 11.79 -0.48
N ALA A 133 -13.95 12.71 -1.35
CA ALA A 133 -14.96 13.71 -1.03
C ALA A 133 -16.34 13.08 -0.75
N ILE A 134 -16.76 12.11 -1.56
CA ILE A 134 -18.02 11.37 -1.35
C ILE A 134 -17.96 10.60 -0.03
N ALA A 135 -16.90 9.84 0.22
CA ALA A 135 -16.71 9.12 1.48
C ALA A 135 -16.72 10.05 2.69
N ALA A 136 -16.06 11.21 2.60
CA ALA A 136 -16.05 12.24 3.64
C ALA A 136 -17.45 12.78 3.97
N ILE A 137 -18.27 13.08 2.95
CA ILE A 137 -19.66 13.50 3.13
C ILE A 137 -20.47 12.41 3.82
N VAL A 138 -20.40 11.17 3.32
CA VAL A 138 -21.16 10.04 3.87
C VAL A 138 -20.71 9.72 5.30
N ALA A 139 -19.41 9.80 5.59
CA ALA A 139 -18.86 9.59 6.93
C ALA A 139 -19.38 10.65 7.91
N THR A 140 -19.32 11.92 7.52
CA THR A 140 -19.84 13.03 8.33
C THR A 140 -21.35 12.92 8.52
N ALA A 141 -22.11 12.55 7.50
CA ALA A 141 -23.54 12.25 7.63
C ALA A 141 -23.77 11.08 8.60
N GLY A 142 -22.96 10.02 8.54
CA GLY A 142 -23.02 8.89 9.46
C GLY A 142 -22.80 9.30 10.92
N VAL A 143 -21.84 10.19 11.18
CA VAL A 143 -21.62 10.77 12.53
C VAL A 143 -22.80 11.63 12.96
N LEU A 144 -23.33 12.51 12.10
CA LEU A 144 -24.47 13.37 12.43
C LEU A 144 -25.78 12.60 12.65
N LEU A 145 -25.95 11.47 11.97
CA LEU A 145 -27.08 10.57 12.10
C LEU A 145 -26.92 9.55 13.25
N ASP A 146 -25.77 9.53 13.93
CA ASP A 146 -25.40 8.49 14.90
C ASP A 146 -25.58 7.06 14.35
N SER A 147 -25.23 6.87 13.07
CA SER A 147 -25.43 5.62 12.34
C SER A 147 -24.11 4.94 12.02
N VAL A 148 -23.76 3.92 12.82
CA VAL A 148 -22.59 3.07 12.58
C VAL A 148 -22.66 2.41 11.19
N SER A 149 -23.84 2.03 10.71
CA SER A 149 -24.00 1.41 9.39
C SER A 149 -23.62 2.36 8.24
N VAL A 150 -24.05 3.63 8.29
CA VAL A 150 -23.68 4.64 7.29
C VAL A 150 -22.19 4.96 7.37
N LEU A 151 -21.67 5.07 8.58
CA LEU A 151 -20.25 5.29 8.82
C LEU A 151 -19.39 4.14 8.27
N VAL A 152 -19.77 2.89 8.48
CA VAL A 152 -19.08 1.73 7.90
C VAL A 152 -19.20 1.72 6.38
N GLY A 153 -20.38 2.07 5.83
CA GLY A 153 -20.57 2.22 4.38
C GLY A 153 -19.60 3.24 3.76
N SER A 154 -19.30 4.33 4.46
CA SER A 154 -18.33 5.34 4.00
C SER A 154 -16.89 4.80 3.91
N MET A 155 -16.52 3.84 4.77
CA MET A 155 -15.18 3.23 4.77
C MET A 155 -14.95 2.37 3.54
N VAL A 156 -16.00 1.72 3.04
CA VAL A 156 -15.94 0.89 1.81
C VAL A 156 -15.73 1.75 0.57
N ILE A 157 -16.24 2.97 0.56
CA ILE A 157 -16.08 3.92 -0.56
C ILE A 157 -14.67 4.51 -0.58
N ALA A 158 -14.06 4.73 0.58
CA ALA A 158 -12.82 5.49 0.72
C ALA A 158 -11.59 4.72 0.19
N PRO A 159 -10.90 5.20 -0.87
CA PRO A 159 -9.75 4.52 -1.46
C PRO A 159 -8.45 4.73 -0.65
N LEU A 160 -8.44 4.37 0.63
CA LEU A 160 -7.39 4.79 1.58
C LEU A 160 -6.18 3.85 1.68
N ILE A 161 -6.18 2.71 0.99
CA ILE A 161 -5.06 1.77 1.06
C ILE A 161 -3.83 2.22 0.27
N GLY A 162 -4.04 2.83 -0.91
CA GLY A 162 -2.99 3.05 -1.89
C GLY A 162 -1.84 3.94 -1.41
N PRO A 163 -2.09 5.21 -1.03
CA PRO A 163 -1.03 6.14 -0.64
C PRO A 163 -0.19 5.69 0.57
N PRO A 164 -0.75 5.19 1.69
CA PRO A 164 0.06 4.68 2.80
C PRO A 164 0.92 3.47 2.40
N MET A 165 0.36 2.55 1.62
CA MET A 165 1.07 1.37 1.12
C MET A 165 2.22 1.74 0.18
N ALA A 166 1.95 2.57 -0.81
CA ALA A 166 2.94 3.06 -1.76
C ALA A 166 4.08 3.82 -1.05
N THR A 167 3.74 4.63 -0.03
CA THR A 167 4.73 5.35 0.80
C THR A 167 5.64 4.39 1.58
N SER A 168 5.06 3.32 2.12
CA SER A 168 5.79 2.30 2.89
C SER A 168 6.70 1.45 2.00
N VAL A 169 6.19 1.01 0.85
CA VAL A 169 6.98 0.27 -0.16
C VAL A 169 8.13 1.13 -0.68
N ALA A 170 7.84 2.36 -1.12
CA ALA A 170 8.85 3.31 -1.60
C ALA A 170 9.93 3.62 -0.55
N THR A 171 9.58 3.53 0.74
CA THR A 171 10.54 3.67 1.83
C THR A 171 11.48 2.48 1.93
N VAL A 172 10.96 1.25 1.82
CA VAL A 172 11.79 0.04 1.97
C VAL A 172 12.69 -0.21 0.75
N ILE A 173 12.24 0.16 -0.44
CA ILE A 173 13.02 0.02 -1.69
C ILE A 173 13.83 1.29 -2.05
N ASP A 174 13.84 2.31 -1.19
CA ASP A 174 14.56 3.59 -1.35
C ASP A 174 14.23 4.38 -2.64
N ASP A 175 12.99 4.28 -3.13
CA ASP A 175 12.50 5.08 -4.25
C ASP A 175 11.96 6.44 -3.76
N GLU A 176 12.80 7.46 -3.82
CA GLU A 176 12.45 8.81 -3.39
C GLU A 176 11.35 9.45 -4.26
N ARG A 177 11.27 9.13 -5.56
CA ARG A 177 10.26 9.68 -6.47
C ARG A 177 8.89 9.10 -6.15
N LEU A 178 8.80 7.78 -5.97
CA LEU A 178 7.57 7.12 -5.57
C LEU A 178 7.12 7.57 -4.17
N PHE A 179 8.06 7.72 -3.23
CA PHE A 179 7.77 8.19 -1.88
C PHE A 179 7.12 9.59 -1.89
N LEU A 180 7.72 10.55 -2.60
CA LEU A 180 7.20 11.92 -2.69
C LEU A 180 5.82 11.95 -3.37
N ARG A 181 5.63 11.15 -4.43
CA ARG A 181 4.34 11.03 -5.10
C ARG A 181 3.28 10.46 -4.17
N ALA A 182 3.57 9.36 -3.47
CA ALA A 182 2.64 8.70 -2.57
C ALA A 182 2.29 9.58 -1.35
N ALA A 183 3.29 10.20 -0.73
CA ALA A 183 3.09 11.14 0.38
C ALA A 183 2.23 12.33 -0.04
N ARG A 184 2.40 12.85 -1.27
CA ARG A 184 1.53 13.91 -1.80
C ARG A 184 0.08 13.45 -1.96
N HIS A 185 -0.16 12.22 -2.42
CA HIS A 185 -1.53 11.68 -2.49
C HIS A 185 -2.13 11.54 -1.10
N GLN A 186 -1.36 11.05 -0.13
CA GLN A 186 -1.79 10.89 1.26
C GLN A 186 -2.19 12.23 1.89
N LEU A 187 -1.39 13.29 1.67
CA LEU A 187 -1.70 14.64 2.14
C LEU A 187 -2.87 15.27 1.39
N ALA A 188 -2.94 15.10 0.06
CA ALA A 188 -4.04 15.62 -0.74
C ALA A 188 -5.38 14.97 -0.35
N GLY A 189 -5.43 13.65 -0.23
CA GLY A 189 -6.64 12.93 0.17
C GLY A 189 -7.06 13.21 1.60
N GLY A 190 -6.11 13.20 2.54
CA GLY A 190 -6.37 13.62 3.91
C GLY A 190 -6.92 15.04 3.97
N GLY A 191 -6.28 15.98 3.28
CA GLY A 191 -6.72 17.37 3.20
C GLY A 191 -8.12 17.52 2.60
N VAL A 192 -8.40 16.85 1.49
CA VAL A 192 -9.73 16.84 0.84
C VAL A 192 -10.78 16.27 1.78
N ALA A 193 -10.51 15.12 2.41
CA ALA A 193 -11.45 14.48 3.33
C ALA A 193 -11.83 15.44 4.46
N VAL A 194 -10.83 16.07 5.08
CA VAL A 194 -11.04 17.03 6.16
C VAL A 194 -11.81 18.25 5.70
N LEU A 195 -11.39 18.88 4.60
CA LEU A 195 -12.03 20.10 4.08
C LEU A 195 -13.49 19.85 3.70
N VAL A 196 -13.76 18.75 2.99
CA VAL A 196 -15.11 18.39 2.55
C VAL A 196 -15.98 18.01 3.75
N SER A 197 -15.48 17.19 4.67
CA SER A 197 -16.22 16.85 5.90
C SER A 197 -16.54 18.09 6.73
N VAL A 198 -15.60 19.02 6.91
CA VAL A 198 -15.83 20.27 7.66
C VAL A 198 -16.87 21.14 6.96
N ALA A 199 -16.73 21.34 5.64
CA ALA A 199 -17.68 22.12 4.85
C ALA A 199 -19.10 21.53 4.93
N PHE A 200 -19.22 20.21 4.80
CA PHE A 200 -20.50 19.50 4.90
C PHE A 200 -21.08 19.58 6.32
N ALA A 201 -20.28 19.36 7.36
CA ALA A 201 -20.73 19.48 8.75
C ALA A 201 -21.25 20.91 9.05
N PHE A 202 -20.57 21.93 8.54
CA PHE A 202 -20.99 23.32 8.71
C PHE A 202 -22.29 23.64 7.96
N LEU A 203 -22.43 23.12 6.74
CA LEU A 203 -23.65 23.25 5.94
C LEU A 203 -24.83 22.54 6.61
N ALA A 204 -24.62 21.31 7.09
CA ALA A 204 -25.63 20.52 7.79
C ALA A 204 -26.09 21.21 9.08
N LYS A 205 -25.16 21.78 9.84
CA LYS A 205 -25.46 22.61 11.02
C LYS A 205 -26.31 23.83 10.65
N ARG A 206 -25.98 24.54 9.56
CA ARG A 206 -26.70 25.75 9.14
C ARG A 206 -28.09 25.46 8.58
N ALA A 207 -28.27 24.28 7.99
CA ALA A 207 -29.56 23.81 7.49
C ALA A 207 -30.42 23.13 8.58
N ASP A 208 -29.97 23.11 9.84
CA ASP A 208 -30.65 22.46 10.97
C ASP A 208 -30.97 20.98 10.72
N LEU A 209 -30.09 20.29 9.99
CA LEU A 209 -30.26 18.87 9.64
C LEU A 209 -29.87 17.91 10.76
N ALA A 210 -29.25 18.42 11.84
CA ALA A 210 -28.77 17.62 12.95
C ALA A 210 -29.79 17.62 14.11
N PRO A 211 -30.10 16.46 14.72
CA PRO A 211 -30.99 16.41 15.87
C PRO A 211 -30.49 17.29 17.01
N SER A 212 -31.30 18.27 17.42
CA SER A 212 -30.99 19.21 18.50
C SER A 212 -30.75 18.46 19.82
N GLY A 213 -29.49 18.32 20.23
CA GLY A 213 -29.08 17.75 21.53
C GLY A 213 -28.26 16.45 21.48
N GLY A 214 -28.13 15.80 20.32
CA GLY A 214 -27.37 14.54 20.19
C GLY A 214 -25.86 14.72 19.97
N VAL A 215 -25.46 15.82 19.32
CA VAL A 215 -24.07 16.07 18.90
C VAL A 215 -23.13 16.22 20.11
N SER A 216 -23.57 16.87 21.19
CA SER A 216 -22.78 16.93 22.42
C SER A 216 -22.54 15.53 23.00
N ARG A 217 -23.50 14.61 22.95
CA ARG A 217 -23.33 13.26 23.51
C ARG A 217 -22.32 12.43 22.70
N ILE A 218 -22.33 12.57 21.38
CA ILE A 218 -21.35 11.96 20.45
C ILE A 218 -19.94 12.54 20.66
N LEU A 219 -19.85 13.84 20.99
CA LEU A 219 -18.60 14.57 21.26
C LEU A 219 -18.16 14.55 22.75
N GLU A 220 -18.99 14.06 23.67
CA GLU A 220 -18.69 13.93 25.11
C GLU A 220 -18.37 12.48 25.49
N MET A 221 -18.98 11.48 24.84
CA MET A 221 -18.60 10.07 24.97
C MET A 221 -17.27 9.73 24.29
N SER A 222 -16.68 10.69 23.60
CA SER A 222 -15.39 10.55 22.96
C SER A 222 -14.24 10.56 23.97
N ASN A 223 -13.87 9.38 24.44
CA ASN A 223 -12.55 9.05 25.01
C ASN A 223 -11.37 9.31 24.04
N TYR A 224 -11.51 10.16 23.02
CA TYR A 224 -10.50 10.45 21.98
C TYR A 224 -9.38 11.39 22.45
N THR A 225 -9.36 11.72 23.75
CA THR A 225 -8.29 12.48 24.42
C THR A 225 -7.26 11.57 25.11
N SER A 226 -7.32 10.26 24.90
CA SER A 226 -6.22 9.36 25.21
C SER A 226 -6.03 8.43 24.02
N PRO A 227 -4.84 8.37 23.39
CA PRO A 227 -4.56 7.35 22.41
C PRO A 227 -4.51 6.04 23.19
N ALA A 228 -5.65 5.36 23.29
CA ALA A 228 -5.68 4.03 23.86
C ALA A 228 -4.63 3.23 23.10
N VAL A 229 -3.67 2.62 23.81
CA VAL A 229 -2.62 1.80 23.22
C VAL A 229 -3.19 0.81 22.19
N LEU A 230 -4.43 0.37 22.42
CA LEU A 230 -5.24 -0.46 21.51
C LEU A 230 -5.46 0.15 20.12
N ILE A 231 -5.69 1.46 19.98
CA ILE A 231 -5.85 2.14 18.69
C ILE A 231 -4.54 2.04 17.88
N ILE A 232 -3.40 2.24 18.55
CA ILE A 232 -2.08 2.07 17.92
C ILE A 232 -1.89 0.62 17.49
N VAL A 233 -2.27 -0.36 18.32
CA VAL A 233 -2.18 -1.79 17.97
C VAL A 233 -3.00 -2.10 16.71
N VAL A 234 -4.22 -1.59 16.61
CA VAL A 234 -5.06 -1.78 15.41
C VAL A 234 -4.42 -1.13 14.18
N ALA A 235 -3.95 0.11 14.29
CA ALA A 235 -3.33 0.83 13.19
C ALA A 235 -2.02 0.18 12.70
N VAL A 236 -1.15 -0.24 13.63
CA VAL A 236 0.06 -1.00 13.31
C VAL A 236 -0.31 -2.34 12.67
N GLY A 237 -1.29 -3.06 13.24
CA GLY A 237 -1.78 -4.31 12.69
C GLY A 237 -2.32 -4.16 11.26
N ALA A 238 -3.00 -3.06 10.97
CA ALA A 238 -3.46 -2.75 9.62
C ALA A 238 -2.29 -2.53 8.65
N GLY A 239 -1.27 -1.79 9.08
CA GLY A 239 -0.01 -1.63 8.33
C GLY A 239 0.66 -2.97 8.04
N VAL A 240 0.80 -3.82 9.05
CA VAL A 240 1.39 -5.16 8.95
C VAL A 240 0.60 -6.04 7.97
N ALA A 241 -0.73 -6.10 8.12
CA ALA A 241 -1.60 -6.88 7.24
C ALA A 241 -1.50 -6.40 5.79
N GLY A 242 -1.42 -5.09 5.56
CA GLY A 242 -1.25 -4.55 4.21
C GLY A 242 0.12 -4.83 3.62
N ALA A 243 1.20 -4.73 4.40
CA ALA A 243 2.52 -5.16 3.96
C ALA A 243 2.56 -6.63 3.55
N ILE A 244 1.94 -7.51 4.37
CA ILE A 244 1.84 -8.94 4.06
C ILE A 244 1.02 -9.15 2.78
N SER A 245 -0.14 -8.48 2.67
CA SER A 245 -1.02 -8.59 1.49
C SER A 245 -0.36 -8.06 0.22
N MET A 246 0.45 -7.01 0.29
CA MET A 246 1.23 -6.52 -0.84
C MET A 246 2.36 -7.47 -1.21
N SER A 247 3.00 -8.09 -0.22
CA SER A 247 4.14 -9.00 -0.42
C SER A 247 3.77 -10.42 -0.86
N THR A 248 2.47 -10.71 -0.89
CA THR A 248 1.87 -12.01 -1.26
C THR A 248 0.85 -11.78 -2.36
N SER A 249 0.32 -12.83 -2.98
CA SER A 249 -0.82 -12.75 -3.91
C SER A 249 -2.19 -12.61 -3.23
N GLY A 250 -2.21 -12.12 -1.98
CA GLY A 250 -3.41 -12.03 -1.16
C GLY A 250 -4.32 -10.86 -1.51
N THR A 251 -5.55 -10.87 -0.97
CA THR A 251 -6.58 -9.86 -1.25
C THR A 251 -6.31 -8.55 -0.51
N VAL A 252 -5.86 -7.54 -1.27
CA VAL A 252 -5.54 -6.19 -0.79
C VAL A 252 -6.80 -5.42 -0.32
N GLU A 253 -7.98 -5.78 -0.83
CA GLU A 253 -9.25 -5.06 -0.58
C GLU A 253 -9.68 -5.07 0.89
N LEU A 254 -9.58 -6.23 1.57
CA LEU A 254 -10.00 -6.38 2.98
C LEU A 254 -9.17 -5.50 3.92
N VAL A 255 -7.87 -5.37 3.63
CA VAL A 255 -6.98 -4.48 4.37
C VAL A 255 -7.39 -3.03 4.16
N GLY A 256 -7.85 -2.68 2.96
CA GLY A 256 -8.27 -1.31 2.64
C GLY A 256 -9.44 -0.85 3.50
N VAL A 257 -10.43 -1.71 3.72
CA VAL A 257 -11.56 -1.42 4.62
C VAL A 257 -11.08 -1.19 6.05
N MET A 258 -10.14 -1.98 6.56
CA MET A 258 -9.57 -1.81 7.90
C MET A 258 -8.79 -0.49 8.03
N MET A 259 -8.01 -0.10 7.03
CA MET A 259 -7.32 1.20 7.03
C MET A 259 -8.29 2.37 6.97
N ALA A 260 -9.34 2.25 6.16
CA ALA A 260 -10.40 3.23 6.11
C ALA A 260 -11.13 3.33 7.46
N ALA A 261 -11.37 2.20 8.14
CA ALA A 261 -11.97 2.20 9.47
C ALA A 261 -11.14 2.93 10.53
N ALA A 262 -9.81 2.91 10.40
CA ALA A 262 -8.91 3.63 11.29
C ALA A 262 -8.87 5.15 11.01
N LEU A 263 -9.12 5.59 9.77
CA LEU A 263 -8.89 6.99 9.36
C LEU A 263 -10.20 7.78 9.17
N VAL A 264 -11.22 7.19 8.56
CA VAL A 264 -12.44 7.90 8.14
C VAL A 264 -13.28 8.39 9.33
N PRO A 265 -13.58 7.57 10.37
CA PRO A 265 -14.37 8.05 11.50
C PRO A 265 -13.72 9.19 12.28
N PRO A 266 -12.42 9.13 12.64
CA PRO A 266 -11.78 10.26 13.30
C PRO A 266 -11.77 11.52 12.42
N ILE A 267 -11.62 11.42 11.10
CA ILE A 267 -11.75 12.58 10.21
C ILE A 267 -13.17 13.20 10.31
N ALA A 268 -14.21 12.37 10.28
CA ALA A 268 -15.59 12.83 10.36
C ALA A 268 -15.91 13.45 11.73
N ILE A 269 -15.45 12.83 12.83
CA ILE A 269 -15.63 13.35 14.20
C ILE A 269 -14.88 14.66 14.36
N MET A 270 -13.63 14.75 13.89
CA MET A 270 -12.87 16.00 13.87
C MET A 270 -13.64 17.11 13.15
N ALA A 271 -14.21 16.82 11.98
CA ALA A 271 -14.96 17.79 11.20
C ALA A 271 -16.24 18.27 11.90
N VAL A 272 -16.99 17.37 12.51
CA VAL A 272 -18.15 17.72 13.34
C VAL A 272 -17.72 18.56 14.55
N GLY A 273 -16.65 18.17 15.24
CA GLY A 273 -16.08 18.96 16.35
C GLY A 273 -15.75 20.40 15.93
N LEU A 274 -15.10 20.58 14.77
CA LEU A 274 -14.79 21.90 14.21
C LEU A 274 -16.07 22.70 13.87
N ALA A 275 -17.06 22.06 13.23
CA ALA A 275 -18.30 22.74 12.86
C ALA A 275 -19.14 23.19 14.09
N TYR A 276 -19.06 22.46 15.20
CA TYR A 276 -19.77 22.75 16.44
C TYR A 276 -18.94 23.56 17.46
N PHE A 277 -17.76 24.07 17.06
CA PHE A 277 -16.83 24.81 17.93
C PHE A 277 -16.37 24.04 19.17
N GLN A 278 -16.36 22.71 19.09
CA GLN A 278 -15.83 21.81 20.12
C GLN A 278 -14.35 21.54 19.83
N PHE A 279 -13.52 22.55 20.10
CA PHE A 279 -12.10 22.54 19.76
C PHE A 279 -11.32 21.36 20.36
N TRP A 280 -11.65 20.96 21.59
CA TRP A 280 -10.98 19.83 22.26
C TRP A 280 -11.28 18.50 21.59
N ALA A 281 -12.55 18.24 21.25
CA ALA A 281 -12.94 17.04 20.53
C ALA A 281 -12.32 16.98 19.12
N ALA A 282 -12.29 18.12 18.43
CA ALA A 282 -11.63 18.25 17.13
C ALA A 282 -10.13 17.94 17.22
N LEU A 283 -9.43 18.50 18.21
CA LEU A 283 -7.99 18.31 18.39
C LEU A 283 -7.63 16.88 18.80
N GLY A 284 -8.41 16.27 19.70
CA GLY A 284 -8.23 14.85 20.08
C GLY A 284 -8.42 13.94 18.88
N SER A 285 -9.47 14.16 18.10
CA SER A 285 -9.75 13.37 16.90
C SER A 285 -8.71 13.58 15.79
N ALA A 286 -8.24 14.82 15.57
CA ALA A 286 -7.12 15.13 14.68
C ALA A 286 -5.86 14.35 15.06
N THR A 287 -5.60 14.24 16.36
CA THR A 287 -4.47 13.48 16.87
C THR A 287 -4.63 11.99 16.57
N VAL A 288 -5.82 11.42 16.79
CA VAL A 288 -6.08 10.01 16.44
C VAL A 288 -5.85 9.74 14.95
N VAL A 289 -6.29 10.64 14.05
CA VAL A 289 -6.01 10.54 12.61
C VAL A 289 -4.50 10.44 12.36
N LEU A 290 -3.73 11.36 12.93
CA LEU A 290 -2.29 11.42 12.73
C LEU A 290 -1.57 10.20 13.32
N VAL A 291 -1.93 9.79 14.54
CA VAL A 291 -1.39 8.56 15.17
C VAL A 291 -1.65 7.36 14.26
N ASN A 292 -2.89 7.17 13.79
CA ASN A 292 -3.23 6.04 12.94
C ASN A 292 -2.46 6.07 11.62
N LEU A 293 -2.35 7.23 10.99
CA LEU A 293 -1.62 7.41 9.75
C LEU A 293 -0.14 7.02 9.88
N PHE A 294 0.50 7.47 10.96
CA PHE A 294 1.90 7.18 11.25
C PHE A 294 2.11 5.73 11.67
N SER A 295 1.23 5.18 12.51
CA SER A 295 1.27 3.78 12.95
C SER A 295 1.07 2.80 11.80
N ILE A 296 0.17 3.09 10.85
CA ILE A 296 -0.02 2.30 9.63
C ILE A 296 1.26 2.29 8.79
N ASN A 297 1.84 3.45 8.49
CA ASN A 297 3.08 3.55 7.73
C ASN A 297 4.25 2.85 8.44
N LEU A 298 4.35 2.99 9.77
CA LEU A 298 5.37 2.34 10.58
C LEU A 298 5.23 0.81 10.52
N GLY A 299 4.03 0.30 10.77
CA GLY A 299 3.74 -1.14 10.72
C GLY A 299 4.08 -1.74 9.36
N ALA A 300 3.60 -1.11 8.28
CA ALA A 300 3.87 -1.57 6.92
C ALA A 300 5.36 -1.53 6.57
N THR A 301 6.07 -0.44 6.90
CA THR A 301 7.50 -0.29 6.64
C THR A 301 8.33 -1.33 7.41
N LEU A 302 8.05 -1.51 8.70
CA LEU A 302 8.77 -2.49 9.54
C LEU A 302 8.51 -3.92 9.07
N SER A 303 7.28 -4.26 8.68
CA SER A 303 6.94 -5.58 8.12
C SER A 303 7.66 -5.85 6.81
N LEU A 304 7.63 -4.93 5.85
CA LEU A 304 8.33 -5.08 4.58
C LEU A 304 9.86 -5.17 4.78
N TRP A 305 10.40 -4.41 5.73
CA TRP A 305 11.81 -4.50 6.12
C TRP A 305 12.14 -5.87 6.72
N TYR A 306 11.31 -6.38 7.64
CA TYR A 306 11.47 -7.70 8.26
C TYR A 306 11.38 -8.83 7.24
N LEU A 307 10.49 -8.70 6.26
CA LEU A 307 10.37 -9.62 5.13
C LEU A 307 11.58 -9.57 4.16
N GLY A 308 12.55 -8.67 4.38
CA GLY A 308 13.77 -8.59 3.57
C GLY A 308 13.58 -7.93 2.22
N TYR A 309 12.59 -7.03 2.08
CA TYR A 309 12.44 -6.20 0.87
C TYR A 309 13.41 -5.01 0.84
N HIS A 310 14.19 -4.80 1.90
CA HIS A 310 15.20 -3.74 1.93
C HIS A 310 16.29 -3.98 0.86
N GLU A 311 16.72 -2.92 0.18
CA GLU A 311 17.76 -3.03 -0.84
C GLU A 311 19.05 -3.66 -0.26
N THR A 312 19.58 -4.70 -0.92
CA THR A 312 20.83 -5.38 -0.56
C THR A 312 21.79 -5.09 -1.70
N ALA A 313 22.65 -4.10 -1.48
CA ALA A 313 23.40 -3.35 -2.48
C ALA A 313 24.12 -4.20 -3.55
N TRP A 314 23.91 -3.85 -4.83
CA TRP A 314 24.95 -3.89 -5.87
C TRP A 314 25.63 -2.50 -6.03
N ASN A 315 25.27 -1.50 -5.23
CA ASN A 315 25.85 -0.16 -5.28
C ASN A 315 26.49 0.26 -3.94
N PRO A 316 27.83 0.21 -3.79
CA PRO A 316 28.53 0.49 -2.53
C PRO A 316 28.48 1.94 -2.03
N ARG A 317 27.83 2.86 -2.76
CA ARG A 317 27.93 4.32 -2.51
C ARG A 317 26.76 4.95 -1.76
N ARG A 318 25.64 4.24 -1.55
CA ARG A 318 24.52 4.73 -0.74
C ARG A 318 24.18 3.73 0.37
N SER A 319 24.21 4.23 1.59
CA SER A 319 23.75 3.51 2.77
C SER A 319 22.21 3.48 2.78
N THR A 320 21.58 2.60 1.98
CA THR A 320 20.11 2.46 1.91
C THR A 320 19.47 2.22 3.30
N ARG A 321 20.18 1.53 4.21
CA ARG A 321 19.76 1.34 5.60
C ARG A 321 19.57 2.66 6.35
N SER A 322 20.41 3.68 6.07
CA SER A 322 20.32 4.97 6.77
C SER A 322 19.06 5.75 6.42
N THR A 323 18.55 5.67 5.19
CA THR A 323 17.31 6.34 4.78
C THR A 323 16.10 5.72 5.48
N ILE A 324 16.00 4.39 5.49
CA ILE A 324 14.92 3.64 6.17
C ILE A 324 14.93 3.95 7.66
N LEU A 325 16.10 3.81 8.33
CA LEU A 325 16.26 4.11 9.75
C LEU A 325 15.88 5.55 10.07
N ARG A 326 16.29 6.52 9.24
CA ARG A 326 15.94 7.94 9.42
C ARG A 326 14.43 8.16 9.32
N ARG A 327 13.75 7.55 8.35
CA ARG A 327 12.29 7.69 8.17
C ARG A 327 11.52 7.02 9.32
N VAL A 328 11.93 5.82 9.72
CA VAL A 328 11.37 5.13 10.90
C VAL A 328 11.55 5.96 12.16
N LEU A 329 12.75 6.52 12.38
CA LEU A 329 13.02 7.39 13.51
C LEU A 329 12.13 8.64 13.48
N VAL A 330 11.98 9.29 12.32
CA VAL A 330 11.07 10.44 12.16
C VAL A 330 9.64 10.06 12.54
N ILE A 331 9.13 8.92 12.08
CA ILE A 331 7.78 8.46 12.43
C ILE A 331 7.65 8.20 13.94
N ILE A 332 8.62 7.53 14.56
CA ILE A 332 8.64 7.27 16.01
C ILE A 332 8.69 8.60 16.79
N THR A 333 9.51 9.55 16.36
CA THR A 333 9.58 10.88 17.01
C THR A 333 8.29 11.66 16.84
N MET A 334 7.63 11.58 15.69
CA MET A 334 6.32 12.20 15.47
C MET A 334 5.27 11.57 16.40
N LEU A 335 5.19 10.24 16.46
CA LEU A 335 4.28 9.53 17.38
C LEU A 335 4.55 9.90 18.85
N GLY A 336 5.83 9.92 19.26
CA GLY A 336 6.22 10.31 20.61
C GLY A 336 5.86 11.77 20.94
N SER A 337 6.10 12.69 20.00
CA SER A 337 5.75 14.11 20.17
C SER A 337 4.24 14.33 20.27
N LEU A 338 3.47 13.55 19.51
CA LEU A 338 2.03 13.63 19.44
C LEU A 338 1.39 13.04 20.71
N ALA A 339 1.91 11.91 21.20
CA ALA A 339 1.53 11.35 22.50
C ALA A 339 1.88 12.30 23.65
N LEU A 340 3.09 12.89 23.64
CA LEU A 340 3.52 13.85 24.66
C LEU A 340 2.63 15.11 24.64
N GLY A 341 2.39 15.68 23.46
CA GLY A 341 1.50 16.83 23.30
C GLY A 341 0.10 16.56 23.88
N LEU A 342 -0.43 15.36 23.65
CA LEU A 342 -1.73 14.99 24.19
C LEU A 342 -1.72 14.81 25.71
N THR A 343 -0.67 14.22 26.28
CA THR A 343 -0.53 14.11 27.74
C THR A 343 -0.42 15.48 28.40
N ILE A 344 0.32 16.41 27.81
CA ILE A 344 0.44 17.78 28.32
C ILE A 344 -0.90 18.51 28.23
N LEU A 345 -1.62 18.37 27.11
CA LEU A 345 -2.94 18.97 26.93
C LEU A 345 -3.95 18.41 27.95
N ALA A 346 -3.95 17.09 28.20
CA ALA A 346 -4.83 16.44 29.16
C ALA A 346 -4.55 16.88 30.61
N HIS A 347 -3.29 17.09 30.99
CA HIS A 347 -2.92 17.62 32.30
C HIS A 347 -3.19 19.13 32.44
N GLY A 348 -3.04 19.90 31.36
CA GLY A 348 -3.27 21.35 31.36
C GLY A 348 -4.74 21.76 31.36
N SER A 349 -5.65 20.87 30.96
CA SER A 349 -7.10 21.14 30.85
C SER A 349 -7.91 20.74 32.09
N GLY A 350 -7.29 20.24 33.17
CA GLY A 350 -7.99 19.80 34.39
C GLY A 350 -8.91 18.58 34.21
N LEU A 351 -8.73 17.83 33.12
CA LEU A 351 -9.54 16.65 32.78
C LEU A 351 -9.22 15.41 33.65
N THR A 352 -8.19 15.47 34.48
CA THR A 352 -7.80 14.40 35.42
C THR A 352 -8.68 14.31 36.67
N ASP A 353 -9.57 15.28 36.92
CA ASP A 353 -10.39 15.34 38.14
C ASP A 353 -11.82 14.75 37.98
N LEU A 354 -12.14 14.13 36.85
CA LEU A 354 -13.41 13.42 36.68
C LEU A 354 -13.26 11.94 37.09
N PRO A 355 -14.04 11.44 38.06
CA PRO A 355 -13.93 10.07 38.53
C PRO A 355 -14.43 9.12 37.43
N GLY A 356 -13.53 8.31 36.89
CA GLY A 356 -13.87 7.26 35.91
C GLY A 356 -12.92 7.09 34.71
N ILE A 357 -11.74 7.72 34.72
CA ILE A 357 -10.65 7.37 33.80
C ILE A 357 -9.97 6.08 34.25
#